data_AF-A0A1G0BYI0-F1
#
_entry.id   AF-A0A1G0BYI0-F1
#
_cell.length_a   1.000
_cell.length_b   1.000
_cell.length_c   1.000
_cell.angle_alpha   90.00
_cell.angle_beta   90.00
_cell.angle_gamma   90.00
#
_symmetry.space_group_name_H-M   'P 1'
#
loop_
_entity.id
_entity.type
_entity.pdbx_description
1 polymer ?
#
loop_
_entity_poly.entity_id
_entity_poly.type
_entity_poly.pdbx_seq_one_letter_code
_entity_poly.pdbx_strand_id
1 'polypeptide(L)'
;MKAESIGQAISAAPMYPKDRQEAVARPEFVKSGVDASRQALNVSIMQVSVEVSLSAGNHSMSLLFQSAIDHLNEVLAPEFGDNAIQAASDSGMDFGPQATAGRIVSMSTAFFGRYAENHPEKDLNTALIDFAQLIGGGIDKGFAEARQILDGLKVLEGDIASNIDKTYELVQIGLKAFVENHSRPEQTAAVSEMPAGK
;
A
#
# COMPACT_ATOMS: atom_id res chain seq x y z
N MET A 1 -44.52 -79.85 74.50
CA MET A 1 -43.51 -80.93 74.48
C MET A 1 -42.71 -80.78 73.18
N LYS A 2 -41.42 -81.14 73.16
CA LYS A 2 -40.49 -81.42 72.01
C LYS A 2 -40.69 -80.63 70.68
N ALA A 3 -39.72 -79.90 70.12
CA ALA A 3 -38.35 -80.29 69.71
C ALA A 3 -38.32 -81.47 68.71
N GLU A 4 -37.39 -81.56 67.74
CA GLU A 4 -36.26 -80.68 67.39
C GLU A 4 -36.65 -79.71 66.21
N SER A 5 -35.95 -79.34 65.11
CA SER A 5 -34.61 -79.62 64.54
C SER A 5 -34.13 -78.53 63.53
N ILE A 6 -32.82 -78.23 63.59
CA ILE A 6 -31.79 -77.96 62.54
C ILE A 6 -32.24 -77.95 61.04
N GLY A 7 -31.78 -77.05 60.14
CA GLY A 7 -30.93 -75.86 60.26
C GLY A 7 -29.86 -75.68 59.14
N GLN A 8 -29.68 -74.46 58.60
CA GLN A 8 -28.52 -73.92 57.84
C GLN A 8 -28.80 -72.42 57.55
N ALA A 9 -28.00 -71.37 57.84
CA ALA A 9 -26.58 -71.14 58.11
C ALA A 9 -25.76 -70.60 56.91
N ILE A 10 -25.76 -69.27 56.74
CA ILE A 10 -24.61 -68.49 56.25
C ILE A 10 -24.40 -67.28 57.16
N SER A 11 -23.15 -66.95 57.48
CA SER A 11 -22.76 -65.94 58.48
C SER A 11 -22.40 -64.60 57.84
N ALA A 12 -22.41 -63.52 58.63
CA ALA A 12 -22.10 -62.16 58.18
C ALA A 12 -20.77 -61.64 58.76
N ALA A 13 -19.94 -61.05 57.89
CA ALA A 13 -18.99 -59.97 58.17
C ALA A 13 -17.80 -60.26 59.14
N PRO A 14 -16.82 -59.34 59.27
CA PRO A 14 -16.22 -58.44 58.26
C PRO A 14 -14.68 -58.57 58.20
N MET A 15 -14.03 -57.90 57.23
CA MET A 15 -12.76 -57.13 57.40
C MET A 15 -12.32 -56.50 56.05
N TYR A 16 -11.80 -55.27 56.09
CA TYR A 16 -11.14 -54.60 54.95
C TYR A 16 -9.65 -54.98 54.89
N PRO A 17 -8.97 -54.79 53.74
CA PRO A 17 -8.15 -53.57 53.66
C PRO A 17 -8.03 -52.90 52.27
N LYS A 18 -8.11 -51.56 52.31
CA LYS A 18 -7.24 -50.59 51.60
C LYS A 18 -7.31 -50.37 50.07
N ASP A 19 -7.07 -49.09 49.76
CA ASP A 19 -6.42 -48.52 48.58
C ASP A 19 -7.02 -48.83 47.20
N ARG A 20 -8.06 -48.07 46.83
CA ARG A 20 -8.30 -47.68 45.44
C ARG A 20 -8.68 -46.20 45.32
N GLN A 21 -7.72 -45.38 44.89
CA GLN A 21 -7.99 -44.05 44.37
C GLN A 21 -8.58 -44.20 42.96
N GLU A 22 -9.91 -44.16 42.82
CA GLU A 22 -10.52 -43.96 41.51
C GLU A 22 -10.41 -42.48 41.14
N ALA A 23 -9.32 -42.15 40.45
CA ALA A 23 -9.08 -40.79 39.97
C ALA A 23 -10.15 -40.41 38.95
N VAL A 24 -11.00 -39.44 39.32
CA VAL A 24 -11.98 -38.83 38.40
C VAL A 24 -11.26 -38.18 37.22
N ALA A 25 -11.25 -38.90 36.09
CA ALA A 25 -10.66 -38.44 34.84
C ALA A 25 -11.36 -37.17 34.35
N ARG A 26 -10.71 -36.02 34.50
CA ARG A 26 -11.19 -34.76 33.93
C ARG A 26 -11.10 -34.85 32.40
N PRO A 27 -12.14 -34.44 31.64
CA PRO A 27 -12.13 -34.56 30.19
C PRO A 27 -11.14 -33.58 29.55
N GLU A 28 -10.15 -34.11 28.83
CA GLU A 28 -9.18 -33.34 28.02
C GLU A 28 -9.84 -32.45 26.96
N PHE A 29 -11.08 -32.76 26.57
CA PHE A 29 -11.85 -32.12 25.49
C PHE A 29 -12.05 -30.59 25.63
N VAL A 30 -11.91 -30.03 26.84
CA VAL A 30 -12.10 -28.58 27.07
C VAL A 30 -10.96 -27.74 26.48
N LYS A 31 -9.73 -28.28 26.33
CA LYS A 31 -8.58 -27.55 25.78
C LYS A 31 -8.80 -27.16 24.31
N SER A 32 -9.19 -28.15 23.49
CA SER A 32 -9.29 -28.05 22.02
C SER A 32 -10.12 -26.85 21.55
N GLY A 33 -11.31 -26.64 22.13
CA GLY A 33 -12.15 -25.50 21.76
C GLY A 33 -11.53 -24.13 22.08
N VAL A 34 -10.91 -24.01 23.26
CA VAL A 34 -10.26 -22.76 23.69
C VAL A 34 -9.04 -22.45 22.82
N ASP A 35 -8.23 -23.45 22.48
CA ASP A 35 -7.03 -23.26 21.68
C ASP A 35 -7.35 -22.99 20.20
N ALA A 36 -8.42 -23.59 19.65
CA ALA A 36 -8.97 -23.21 18.35
C ALA A 36 -9.51 -21.77 18.33
N SER A 37 -10.25 -21.35 19.37
CA SER A 37 -10.71 -19.95 19.49
C SER A 37 -9.55 -18.96 19.61
N ARG A 38 -8.47 -19.31 20.32
CA ARG A 38 -7.24 -18.51 20.39
C ARG A 38 -6.54 -18.40 19.04
N GLN A 39 -6.42 -19.50 18.29
CA GLN A 39 -5.83 -19.49 16.94
C GLN A 39 -6.64 -18.60 15.99
N ALA A 40 -7.96 -18.70 16.00
CA ALA A 40 -8.83 -17.83 15.21
C ALA A 40 -8.66 -16.35 15.58
N LEU A 41 -8.67 -16.01 16.88
CA LEU A 41 -8.46 -14.65 17.37
C LEU A 41 -7.09 -14.09 16.96
N ASN A 42 -6.02 -14.89 17.07
CA ASN A 42 -4.68 -14.48 16.65
C ASN A 42 -4.63 -14.16 15.14
N VAL A 43 -5.26 -14.98 14.31
CA VAL A 43 -5.36 -14.73 12.85
C VAL A 43 -6.13 -13.44 12.57
N SER A 44 -7.26 -13.21 13.22
CA SER A 44 -8.03 -11.97 13.05
C SER A 44 -7.27 -10.73 13.52
N ILE A 45 -6.52 -10.80 14.62
CA ILE A 45 -5.66 -9.69 15.09
C ILE A 45 -4.55 -9.40 14.07
N MET A 46 -3.92 -10.42 13.49
CA MET A 46 -2.92 -10.24 12.44
C MET A 46 -3.54 -9.62 11.17
N GLN A 47 -4.72 -10.06 10.75
CA GLN A 47 -5.44 -9.50 9.59
C GLN A 47 -5.77 -8.02 9.78
N VAL A 48 -6.37 -7.65 10.92
CA VAL A 48 -6.68 -6.24 11.25
C VAL A 48 -5.40 -5.40 11.34
N SER A 49 -4.31 -5.97 11.88
CA SER A 49 -3.02 -5.26 11.95
C SER A 49 -2.46 -4.96 10.56
N VAL A 50 -2.54 -5.92 9.62
CA VAL A 50 -2.15 -5.71 8.20
C VAL A 50 -3.04 -4.69 7.51
N GLU A 51 -4.36 -4.74 7.73
CA GLU A 51 -5.32 -3.79 7.15
C GLU A 51 -5.07 -2.35 7.64
N VAL A 52 -4.84 -2.16 8.95
CA VAL A 52 -4.49 -0.87 9.54
C VAL A 52 -3.15 -0.35 9.02
N SER A 53 -2.12 -1.20 8.93
CA SER A 53 -0.82 -0.83 8.36
C SER A 53 -0.91 -0.43 6.89
N LEU A 54 -1.66 -1.18 6.08
CA LEU A 54 -1.88 -0.87 4.66
C LEU A 54 -2.68 0.42 4.48
N SER A 55 -3.69 0.65 5.32
CA SER A 55 -4.47 1.88 5.33
C SER A 55 -3.62 3.12 5.69
N ALA A 56 -2.78 3.02 6.73
CA ALA A 56 -1.84 4.08 7.10
C ALA A 56 -0.78 4.35 6.02
N GLY A 57 -0.28 3.31 5.35
CA GLY A 57 0.61 3.42 4.19
C GLY A 57 -0.05 4.14 3.02
N ASN A 58 -1.24 3.69 2.61
CA ASN A 58 -2.00 4.31 1.53
C ASN A 58 -2.39 5.77 1.84
N HIS A 59 -2.74 6.09 3.10
CA HIS A 59 -3.01 7.47 3.50
C HIS A 59 -1.75 8.35 3.40
N SER A 60 -0.60 7.85 3.85
CA SER A 60 0.69 8.56 3.74
C SER A 60 1.09 8.81 2.27
N MET A 61 0.89 7.81 1.41
CA MET A 61 1.13 7.93 -0.03
C MET A 61 0.08 8.81 -0.75
N SER A 62 -1.14 8.90 -0.22
CA SER A 62 -2.17 9.83 -0.71
C SER A 62 -1.83 11.29 -0.37
N LEU A 63 -1.31 11.55 0.84
CA LEU A 63 -0.78 12.87 1.24
C LEU A 63 0.42 13.28 0.38
N LEU A 64 1.33 12.35 0.07
CA LEU A 64 2.42 12.56 -0.89
C LEU A 64 1.89 12.95 -2.27
N PHE A 65 0.92 12.19 -2.79
CA PHE A 65 0.32 12.47 -4.09
C PHE A 65 -0.34 13.86 -4.11
N GLN A 66 -1.16 14.19 -3.11
CA GLN A 66 -1.84 15.48 -3.02
C GLN A 66 -0.83 16.64 -3.01
N SER A 67 0.19 16.59 -2.15
CA SER A 67 1.22 17.63 -2.09
C SER A 67 1.97 17.80 -3.42
N ALA A 68 2.29 16.69 -4.11
CA ALA A 68 2.89 16.77 -5.45
C ALA A 68 1.95 17.44 -6.48
N ILE A 69 0.64 17.21 -6.42
CA ILE A 69 -0.34 17.90 -7.29
C ILE A 69 -0.49 19.38 -6.90
N ASP A 70 -0.51 19.72 -5.61
CA ASP A 70 -0.64 21.10 -5.13
C ASP A 70 0.55 21.96 -5.59
N HIS A 71 1.78 21.47 -5.40
CA HIS A 71 2.99 22.18 -5.83
C HIS A 71 3.20 22.16 -7.36
N LEU A 72 2.67 21.16 -8.08
CA LEU A 72 2.54 21.23 -9.53
C LEU A 72 1.57 22.33 -9.98
N ASN A 73 0.43 22.47 -9.30
CA ASN A 73 -0.52 23.55 -9.58
C ASN A 73 0.08 24.93 -9.30
N GLU A 74 0.85 25.12 -8.22
CA GLU A 74 1.55 26.38 -7.97
C GLU A 74 2.47 26.80 -9.13
N VAL A 75 3.29 25.88 -9.67
CA VAL A 75 4.24 26.21 -10.74
C VAL A 75 3.61 26.28 -12.13
N LEU A 76 2.45 25.65 -12.33
CA LEU A 76 1.70 25.66 -13.59
C LEU A 76 0.66 26.81 -13.69
N ALA A 77 0.23 27.38 -12.57
CA ALA A 77 -0.77 28.45 -12.53
C ALA A 77 -0.44 29.69 -13.41
N PRO A 78 0.82 30.15 -13.56
CA PRO A 78 1.14 31.28 -14.44
C PRO A 78 0.82 31.04 -15.93
N GLU A 79 0.90 29.79 -16.39
CA GLU A 79 0.69 29.40 -17.80
C GLU A 79 -0.71 28.84 -18.06
N PHE A 80 -1.30 28.15 -17.07
CA PHE A 80 -2.50 27.33 -17.25
C PHE A 80 -3.67 27.68 -16.31
N GLY A 81 -3.46 28.61 -15.37
CA GLY A 81 -4.44 29.00 -14.35
C GLY A 81 -4.48 28.07 -13.14
N ASP A 82 -5.13 28.53 -12.08
CA ASP A 82 -5.22 27.82 -10.79
C ASP A 82 -5.89 26.44 -10.94
N ASN A 83 -5.33 25.42 -10.28
CA ASN A 83 -5.85 24.05 -10.25
C ASN A 83 -5.92 23.36 -11.64
N ALA A 84 -5.02 23.71 -12.56
CA ALA A 84 -4.90 23.08 -13.87
C ALA A 84 -4.83 21.53 -13.80
N ILE A 85 -4.19 20.97 -12.77
CA ILE A 85 -4.14 19.54 -12.48
C ILE A 85 -5.09 19.21 -11.33
N GLN A 86 -6.22 18.57 -11.66
CA GLN A 86 -7.18 18.12 -10.65
C GLN A 86 -6.76 16.78 -10.03
N ALA A 87 -6.46 16.79 -8.72
CA ALA A 87 -6.26 15.55 -7.97
C ALA A 87 -7.55 14.71 -7.93
N ALA A 88 -7.42 13.39 -8.09
CA ALA A 88 -8.54 12.45 -8.05
C ALA A 88 -8.84 12.00 -6.60
N SER A 89 -9.85 12.60 -5.99
CA SER A 89 -10.35 12.23 -4.66
C SER A 89 -11.15 10.93 -4.73
N ASP A 90 -10.54 9.77 -4.49
CA ASP A 90 -11.26 8.50 -4.51
C ASP A 90 -10.78 7.44 -3.51
N SER A 91 -11.74 6.65 -3.02
CA SER A 91 -11.50 5.58 -2.03
C SER A 91 -11.22 4.25 -2.74
N GLY A 92 -10.07 3.65 -2.46
CA GLY A 92 -9.62 2.41 -3.13
C GLY A 92 -8.73 2.63 -4.36
N MET A 93 -8.25 3.86 -4.59
CA MET A 93 -7.18 4.13 -5.55
C MET A 93 -5.88 3.44 -5.14
N ASP A 94 -5.15 2.89 -6.12
CA ASP A 94 -3.79 2.39 -5.89
C ASP A 94 -2.82 3.58 -5.70
N PHE A 95 -2.17 3.57 -4.53
CA PHE A 95 -1.16 4.53 -4.08
C PHE A 95 0.24 3.91 -3.93
N GLY A 96 0.43 2.64 -4.35
CA GLY A 96 1.75 2.02 -4.40
C GLY A 96 2.73 2.82 -5.30
N PRO A 97 4.06 2.73 -5.07
CA PRO A 97 5.02 3.70 -5.63
C PRO A 97 4.95 3.86 -7.15
N GLN A 98 4.79 2.76 -7.88
CA GLN A 98 4.67 2.74 -9.34
C GLN A 98 3.39 3.43 -9.84
N ALA A 99 2.26 3.21 -9.16
CA ALA A 99 0.98 3.81 -9.53
C ALA A 99 0.96 5.31 -9.24
N THR A 100 1.46 5.70 -8.06
CA THR A 100 1.59 7.12 -7.66
C THR A 100 2.56 7.87 -8.58
N ALA A 101 3.76 7.32 -8.84
CA ALA A 101 4.76 7.96 -9.69
C ALA A 101 4.27 8.09 -11.15
N GLY A 102 3.69 7.01 -11.72
CA GLY A 102 3.14 7.03 -13.07
C GLY A 102 2.00 8.04 -13.22
N ARG A 103 1.16 8.21 -12.19
CA ARG A 103 0.10 9.22 -12.16
C ARG A 103 0.66 10.65 -12.14
N ILE A 104 1.64 10.94 -11.27
CA ILE A 104 2.30 12.26 -11.19
C ILE A 104 2.93 12.62 -12.54
N VAL A 105 3.76 11.74 -13.12
CA VAL A 105 4.45 11.99 -14.40
C VAL A 105 3.45 12.16 -15.56
N SER A 106 2.42 11.33 -15.63
CA SER A 106 1.39 11.41 -16.68
C SER A 106 0.62 12.74 -16.61
N MET A 107 0.21 13.16 -15.41
CA MET A 107 -0.56 14.39 -15.21
C MET A 107 0.28 15.65 -15.43
N SER A 108 1.54 15.68 -14.98
CA SER A 108 2.42 16.85 -15.17
C SER A 108 2.88 17.01 -16.62
N THR A 109 3.27 15.92 -17.29
CA THR A 109 3.82 15.99 -18.66
C THR A 109 2.78 16.32 -19.72
N ALA A 110 1.49 16.08 -19.46
CA ALA A 110 0.38 16.34 -20.39
C ALA A 110 0.26 17.82 -20.85
N PHE A 111 0.83 18.77 -20.10
CA PHE A 111 0.75 20.20 -20.42
C PHE A 111 1.81 20.66 -21.44
N PHE A 112 2.82 19.83 -21.76
CA PHE A 112 3.95 20.24 -22.60
C PHE A 112 3.54 20.77 -23.98
N GLY A 113 2.55 20.14 -24.63
CA GLY A 113 2.09 20.58 -25.96
C GLY A 113 1.62 22.04 -25.94
N ARG A 114 0.81 22.41 -24.94
CA ARG A 114 0.35 23.79 -24.74
C ARG A 114 1.46 24.73 -24.29
N TYR A 115 2.42 24.25 -23.50
CA TYR A 115 3.60 25.04 -23.14
C TYR A 115 4.42 25.43 -24.37
N ALA A 116 4.64 24.50 -25.30
CA ALA A 116 5.32 24.78 -26.57
C ALA A 116 4.49 25.69 -27.50
N GLU A 117 3.16 25.57 -27.50
CA GLU A 117 2.25 26.48 -28.23
C GLU A 117 2.27 27.91 -27.65
N ASN A 118 2.39 28.07 -26.33
CA ASN A 118 2.51 29.36 -25.64
C ASN A 118 3.89 30.02 -25.82
N HIS A 119 4.94 29.25 -26.11
CA HIS A 119 6.33 29.72 -26.25
C HIS A 119 6.91 29.61 -27.67
N PRO A 120 6.30 30.23 -28.70
CA PRO A 120 6.77 30.17 -30.09
C PRO A 120 8.12 30.89 -30.32
N GLU A 121 8.64 31.61 -29.33
CA GLU A 121 9.99 32.20 -29.34
C GLU A 121 11.10 31.18 -29.03
N LYS A 122 10.75 30.00 -28.49
CA LYS A 122 11.69 28.92 -28.14
C LYS A 122 11.70 27.85 -29.23
N ASP A 123 12.83 27.19 -29.43
CA ASP A 123 12.84 25.91 -30.12
C ASP A 123 12.23 24.81 -29.22
N LEU A 124 11.73 23.74 -29.84
CA LEU A 124 11.02 22.66 -29.13
C LEU A 124 11.87 21.99 -28.03
N ASN A 125 13.19 21.89 -28.20
CA ASN A 125 14.07 21.24 -27.22
C ASN A 125 14.39 22.18 -26.05
N THR A 126 14.56 23.48 -26.29
CA THR A 126 14.64 24.48 -25.21
C THR A 126 13.32 24.54 -24.42
N ALA A 127 12.17 24.60 -25.10
CA ALA A 127 10.85 24.57 -24.46
C ALA A 127 10.63 23.29 -23.62
N LEU A 128 11.09 22.13 -24.12
CA LEU A 128 11.03 20.84 -23.41
C LEU A 128 11.87 20.82 -22.13
N ILE A 129 13.09 21.36 -22.19
CA ILE A 129 14.01 21.42 -21.04
C ILE A 129 13.48 22.39 -19.98
N ASP A 130 13.05 23.59 -20.39
CA ASP A 130 12.44 24.59 -19.49
C ASP A 130 11.20 24.02 -18.80
N PHE A 131 10.31 23.37 -19.56
CA PHE A 131 9.09 22.77 -19.03
C PHE A 131 9.37 21.62 -18.05
N ALA A 132 10.33 20.74 -18.38
CA ALA A 132 10.73 19.64 -17.50
C ALA A 132 11.36 20.15 -16.19
N GLN A 133 12.10 21.26 -16.22
CA GLN A 133 12.62 21.92 -15.02
C GLN A 133 11.50 22.56 -14.19
N LEU A 134 10.52 23.20 -14.84
CA LEU A 134 9.37 23.82 -14.17
C LEU A 134 8.55 22.79 -13.37
N ILE A 135 8.11 21.70 -14.02
CA ILE A 135 7.34 20.64 -13.33
C ILE A 135 8.20 19.86 -12.32
N GLY A 136 9.49 19.67 -12.62
CA GLY A 136 10.45 19.05 -11.69
C GLY A 136 10.57 19.83 -10.38
N GLY A 137 10.70 21.17 -10.45
CA GLY A 137 10.76 22.02 -9.25
C GLY A 137 9.50 21.96 -8.38
N GLY A 138 8.31 21.89 -8.99
CA GLY A 138 7.05 21.67 -8.26
C GLY A 138 6.98 20.29 -7.59
N ILE A 139 7.39 19.25 -8.32
CA ILE A 139 7.48 17.87 -7.81
C ILE A 139 8.46 17.79 -6.63
N ASP A 140 9.69 18.29 -6.77
CA ASP A 140 10.72 18.26 -5.73
C ASP A 140 10.24 18.94 -4.44
N LYS A 141 9.55 20.09 -4.57
CA LYS A 141 8.95 20.84 -3.46
C LYS A 141 7.85 20.03 -2.75
N GLY A 142 6.92 19.43 -3.50
CA GLY A 142 5.84 18.62 -2.94
C GLY A 142 6.31 17.33 -2.27
N PHE A 143 7.33 16.66 -2.83
CA PHE A 143 7.96 15.51 -2.17
C PHE A 143 8.67 15.90 -0.87
N ALA A 144 9.37 17.04 -0.84
CA ALA A 144 10.02 17.54 0.36
C ALA A 144 9.00 17.92 1.46
N GLU A 145 7.94 18.65 1.12
CA GLU A 145 6.92 19.06 2.08
C GLU A 145 6.13 17.86 2.62
N ALA A 146 5.72 16.91 1.76
CA ALA A 146 5.06 15.70 2.20
C ALA A 146 5.89 14.89 3.20
N ARG A 147 7.21 14.75 2.99
CA ARG A 147 8.09 14.11 3.98
C ARG A 147 8.17 14.90 5.28
N GLN A 148 8.24 16.23 5.23
CA GLN A 148 8.22 17.06 6.43
C GLN A 148 6.92 16.88 7.23
N ILE A 149 5.77 16.81 6.56
CA ILE A 149 4.47 16.54 7.19
C ILE A 149 4.45 15.15 7.81
N LEU A 150 4.88 14.11 7.09
CA LEU A 150 4.83 12.72 7.56
C LEU A 150 5.85 12.44 8.68
N ASP A 151 7.00 13.12 8.72
CA ASP A 151 7.86 13.12 9.90
C ASP A 151 7.21 13.90 11.05
N GLY A 152 6.61 15.07 10.81
CA GLY A 152 5.89 15.83 11.83
C GLY A 152 4.77 15.02 12.50
N LEU A 153 4.07 14.19 11.73
CA LEU A 153 3.06 13.22 12.18
C LEU A 153 3.65 11.94 12.79
N LYS A 154 4.98 11.74 12.72
CA LYS A 154 5.74 10.57 13.19
C LYS A 154 5.25 9.25 12.58
N VAL A 155 4.96 9.28 11.28
CA VAL A 155 4.60 8.10 10.46
C VAL A 155 5.61 7.80 9.35
N LEU A 156 6.63 8.65 9.15
CA LEU A 156 7.69 8.47 8.15
C LEU A 156 8.72 7.40 8.57
N GLU A 157 8.27 6.17 8.75
CA GLU A 157 9.10 5.04 9.18
C GLU A 157 8.92 3.82 8.26
N GLY A 158 9.91 2.91 8.27
CA GLY A 158 9.87 1.62 7.58
C GLY A 158 9.43 1.71 6.11
N ASP A 159 8.40 0.95 5.76
CA ASP A 159 7.86 0.87 4.40
C ASP A 159 7.25 2.19 3.91
N ILE A 160 6.81 3.09 4.80
CA ILE A 160 6.29 4.41 4.37
C ILE A 160 7.44 5.26 3.83
N ALA A 161 8.55 5.33 4.55
CA ALA A 161 9.72 6.07 4.11
C ALA A 161 10.30 5.51 2.79
N SER A 162 10.47 4.18 2.70
CA SER A 162 11.04 3.55 1.50
C SER A 162 10.12 3.63 0.28
N ASN A 163 8.79 3.56 0.45
CA ASN A 163 7.84 3.76 -0.65
C ASN A 163 7.85 5.20 -1.17
N ILE A 164 8.00 6.22 -0.31
CA ILE A 164 8.14 7.62 -0.73
C ILE A 164 9.43 7.81 -1.52
N ASP A 165 10.57 7.32 -1.01
CA ASP A 165 11.85 7.34 -1.73
C ASP A 165 11.77 6.64 -3.09
N LYS A 166 11.14 5.46 -3.17
CA LYS A 166 10.95 4.73 -4.42
C LYS A 166 10.04 5.48 -5.39
N THR A 167 9.00 6.15 -4.89
CA THR A 167 8.09 6.96 -5.73
C THR A 167 8.84 8.14 -6.32
N TYR A 168 9.65 8.84 -5.52
CA TYR A 168 10.46 9.96 -6.00
C TYR A 168 11.43 9.51 -7.11
N GLU A 169 12.19 8.44 -6.87
CA GLU A 169 13.10 7.85 -7.88
C GLU A 169 12.37 7.55 -9.19
N LEU A 170 11.17 6.94 -9.12
CA LEU A 170 10.36 6.61 -10.29
C LEU A 170 9.81 7.85 -11.01
N VAL A 171 9.47 8.92 -10.30
CA VAL A 171 9.06 10.19 -10.91
C VAL A 171 10.23 10.82 -11.65
N GLN A 172 11.42 10.91 -11.05
CA GLN A 172 12.60 11.50 -11.71
C GLN A 172 13.05 10.67 -12.92
N ILE A 173 12.95 9.32 -12.86
CA ILE A 173 13.14 8.45 -14.02
C ILE A 173 12.10 8.74 -15.10
N GLY A 174 10.83 8.94 -14.74
CA GLY A 174 9.75 9.26 -15.68
C GLY A 174 9.92 10.62 -16.37
N LEU A 175 10.29 11.67 -15.63
CA LEU A 175 10.60 12.99 -16.20
C LEU A 175 11.80 12.93 -17.15
N LYS A 176 12.86 12.20 -16.77
CA LYS A 176 14.03 11.98 -17.64
C LYS A 176 13.64 11.24 -18.93
N ALA A 177 12.84 10.17 -18.83
CA ALA A 177 12.36 9.42 -19.99
C ALA A 177 11.42 10.25 -20.88
N PHE A 178 10.60 11.12 -20.29
CA PHE A 178 9.77 12.09 -21.01
C PHE A 178 10.63 13.03 -21.88
N VAL A 179 11.70 13.62 -21.33
CA VAL A 179 12.64 14.46 -22.10
C VAL A 179 13.36 13.64 -23.16
N GLU A 180 13.94 12.47 -22.81
CA GLU A 180 14.68 11.62 -23.75
C GLU A 180 13.86 11.11 -24.93
N ASN A 181 12.53 11.02 -24.78
CA ASN A 181 11.61 10.65 -25.85
C ASN A 181 11.19 11.87 -26.71
N HIS A 182 10.97 13.04 -26.12
CA HIS A 182 10.53 14.24 -26.86
C HIS A 182 11.70 15.01 -27.53
N SER A 183 12.93 14.88 -27.04
CA SER A 183 14.14 15.40 -27.71
C SER A 183 14.52 14.59 -28.97
N ARG A 184 13.84 13.48 -29.28
CA ARG A 184 14.06 12.70 -30.52
C ARG A 184 13.09 13.15 -31.61
N PRO A 185 13.54 13.83 -32.68
CA PRO A 185 12.68 14.10 -33.82
C PRO A 185 12.33 12.80 -34.56
N GLU A 186 11.04 12.47 -34.56
CA GLU A 186 10.34 11.62 -35.52
C GLU A 186 11.14 10.43 -36.12
N GLN A 187 11.34 9.38 -35.31
CA GLN A 187 11.85 8.09 -35.79
C GLN A 187 10.71 7.14 -36.18
N THR A 188 9.60 7.65 -36.70
CA THR A 188 8.41 6.88 -37.10
C THR A 188 8.18 6.92 -38.62
N ALA A 189 8.39 8.07 -39.26
CA ALA A 189 8.16 8.27 -40.69
C ALA A 189 9.03 7.38 -41.61
N ALA A 190 10.22 6.97 -41.16
CA ALA A 190 11.27 6.38 -41.99
C ALA A 190 11.04 4.91 -42.45
N VAL A 191 9.94 4.27 -42.05
CA VAL A 191 9.64 2.85 -42.40
C VAL A 191 8.47 2.66 -43.37
N SER A 192 7.81 3.73 -43.82
CA SER A 192 6.64 3.64 -44.73
C SER A 192 7.01 3.68 -46.23
N GLU A 193 8.16 4.25 -46.60
CA GLU A 193 8.56 4.46 -48.01
C GLU A 193 9.54 3.40 -48.54
N MET A 194 9.13 2.14 -48.55
CA MET A 194 9.70 1.15 -49.48
C MET A 194 8.93 1.21 -50.81
N PRO A 195 9.52 1.74 -51.91
CA PRO A 195 8.83 1.80 -53.19
C PRO A 195 8.62 0.39 -53.75
N ALA A 196 7.41 0.12 -54.26
CA ALA A 196 7.09 -1.14 -54.91
C ALA A 196 7.98 -1.34 -56.16
N GLY A 197 8.74 -2.42 -56.19
CA GLY A 197 9.52 -2.84 -57.35
C GLY A 197 8.62 -3.14 -58.55
N LYS A 198 9.13 -2.87 -59.75
CA LYS A 198 8.52 -3.25 -61.04
C LYS A 198 8.85 -4.68 -61.42
#